data_AF-A0A419G487-F1
#
_entry.id   AF-A0A419G487-F1
#
_cell.length_a   1.000
_cell.length_b   1.000
_cell.length_c   1.000
_cell.angle_alpha   90.00
_cell.angle_beta   90.00
_cell.angle_gamma   90.00
#
_symmetry.space_group_name_H-M   'P 1'
#
loop_
_entity.id
_entity.type
_entity.pdbx_description
1 polymer ?
#
loop_
_entity_poly.entity_id
_entity_poly.type
_entity_poly.pdbx_seq_one_letter_code
_entity_poly.pdbx_strand_id
1 'polypeptide(L)' 'MGEEAKRLGDNAVIGIDLDYEVVREGMLMVTTSGTAVKI' A
#
# COMPACT_ATOMS: atom_id res chain seq x y z
N MET A 1 5.09 0.24 -1.29
CA MET A 1 4.20 1.38 -1.64
C MET A 1 4.93 2.72 -1.72
N GLY A 2 5.43 3.30 -0.61
CA GLY A 2 6.02 4.66 -0.66
C GLY A 2 7.26 4.80 -1.56
N GLU A 3 8.15 3.82 -1.57
CA GLU A 3 9.29 3.80 -2.50
C GLU A 3 8.86 3.70 -3.98
N GLU A 4 7.73 3.03 -4.23
CA GLU A 4 7.18 2.89 -5.58
C GLU A 4 6.62 4.22 -6.08
N ALA A 5 5.83 4.91 -5.26
CA ALA A 5 5.36 6.26 -5.57
C ALA A 5 6.54 7.23 -5.85
N LYS A 6 7.61 7.13 -5.06
CA LYS A 6 8.83 7.91 -5.32
C LYS A 6 9.49 7.57 -6.66
N ARG A 7 9.53 6.29 -7.07
CA ARG A 7 10.04 5.87 -8.38
C ARG A 7 9.17 6.40 -9.53
N LEU A 8 7.87 6.55 -9.31
CA LEU A 8 6.93 7.15 -10.26
C LEU A 8 7.04 8.69 -10.34
N GLY A 9 7.81 9.32 -9.43
CA GLY A 9 7.99 10.77 -9.38
C GLY A 9 6.89 11.51 -8.62
N ASP A 10 6.07 10.78 -7.87
CA ASP A 10 4.99 11.28 -7.04
C ASP A 10 5.49 11.71 -5.65
N ASN A 11 4.81 12.66 -5.02
CA ASN A 11 5.18 13.23 -3.71
C ASN A 11 4.26 12.80 -2.56
N ALA A 12 3.15 12.14 -2.85
CA ALA A 12 2.25 11.61 -1.83
C ALA A 12 1.58 10.30 -2.28
N VAL A 13 1.06 9.54 -1.30
CA VAL A 13 0.13 8.44 -1.53
C VAL A 13 -1.12 8.73 -0.70
N ILE A 14 -2.28 8.79 -1.35
CA ILE A 14 -3.56 9.13 -0.74
C ILE A 14 -4.53 7.96 -0.83
N GLY A 15 -5.57 7.99 0.01
CA GLY A 15 -6.59 6.95 0.07
C GLY A 15 -5.99 5.59 0.39
N ILE A 16 -5.11 5.54 1.41
CA ILE A 16 -4.47 4.30 1.84
C ILE A 16 -5.50 3.41 2.51
N ASP A 17 -5.56 2.15 2.07
CA ASP A 17 -6.38 1.10 2.68
C ASP A 17 -5.51 -0.07 3.14
N LEU A 18 -5.94 -0.73 4.22
CA LEU A 18 -5.25 -1.87 4.82
C LEU A 18 -6.20 -3.06 4.93
N ASP A 19 -5.81 -4.14 4.28
CA ASP A 19 -6.53 -5.41 4.31
C ASP A 19 -5.74 -6.44 5.12
N TYR A 20 -6.48 -7.17 5.96
CA TYR A 20 -5.95 -8.25 6.78
C TYR A 20 -6.66 -9.55 6.39
N GLU A 21 -5.90 -10.57 6.04
CA GLU A 21 -6.47 -11.85 5.63
C GLU A 21 -5.68 -13.01 6.22
N VAL A 22 -6.40 -13.98 6.78
CA VAL A 22 -5.78 -15.23 7.28
C VAL A 22 -5.59 -16.16 6.09
N VAL A 23 -4.35 -16.25 5.61
CA VAL A 23 -4.03 -17.05 4.40
C VAL A 23 -3.83 -18.53 4.73
N ARG A 24 -3.38 -18.86 5.94
CA ARG A 24 -3.26 -20.22 6.51
C ARG A 24 -3.27 -20.14 8.03
N GLU A 25 -3.44 -21.28 8.70
CA GLU A 25 -3.30 -21.32 10.17
C GLU A 25 -1.97 -20.70 10.64
N GLY A 26 -2.07 -19.75 11.57
CA GLY A 26 -0.93 -19.04 12.14
C GLY A 26 -0.30 -17.97 11.24
N MET A 27 -0.80 -17.77 10.01
CA MET A 27 -0.27 -16.75 9.10
C MET A 27 -1.34 -15.70 8.76
N LEU A 28 -1.00 -14.44 9.03
CA LEU A 28 -1.81 -13.28 8.67
C LEU A 28 -1.09 -12.52 7.55
N MET A 29 -1.74 -12.40 6.40
CA MET A 29 -1.31 -11.52 5.33
C MET A 29 -1.85 -10.12 5.61
N VAL A 30 -0.99 -9.13 5.43
CA VAL A 30 -1.38 -7.72 5.49
C VAL A 30 -1.07 -7.12 4.13
N THR A 31 -2.10 -6.57 3.49
CA THR A 31 -1.99 -5.92 2.20
C THR A 31 -2.30 -4.44 2.37
N THR A 32 -1.60 -3.60 1.61
CA THR A 32 -1.85 -2.16 1.61
C THR A 32 -2.02 -1.68 0.18
N SER A 33 -3.05 -0.88 -0.06
CA SER A 33 -3.29 -0.24 -1.36
C SER A 33 -3.43 1.27 -1.19
N GLY A 34 -3.28 2.02 -2.27
CA GLY A 34 -3.39 3.48 -2.26
C GLY A 34 -3.08 4.10 -3.62
N THR A 35 -3.38 5.38 -3.79
CA THR A 35 -3.16 6.12 -5.04
C THR A 35 -1.94 7.03 -4.91
N ALA A 36 -0.92 6.81 -5.74
CA ALA A 36 0.21 7.72 -5.84
C ALA A 36 -0.20 8.98 -6.60
N VAL A 37 0.15 10.15 -6.06
CA VAL A 37 -0.23 11.44 -6.63
C VAL A 37 0.93 12.44 -6.57
N LYS A 38 0.96 13.31 -7.57
CA LYS A 38 1.83 14.49 -7.60
C LYS A 38 1.00 15.75 -7.45
N ILE A 39 1.33 16.53 -6.44
CA ILE A 39 0.74 17.83 -6.14
C ILE A 39 1.63 18.95 -6.67
#